data_AF-A0AA48IDL1-F1
#
_entry.id   AF-A0AA48IDL1-F1
#
_cell.length_a   1.000
_cell.length_b   1.000
_cell.length_c   1.000
_cell.angle_alpha   90.00
_cell.angle_beta   90.00
_cell.angle_gamma   90.00
#
_symmetry.space_group_name_H-M   'P 1'
#
loop_
_entity.id
_entity.type
_entity.pdbx_description
1 polymer ?
#
loop_
_entity_poly.entity_id
_entity_poly.type
_entity_poly.pdbx_seq_one_letter_code
_entity_poly.pdbx_strand_id
1 'polypeptide(L)'
;MTKLARRRVSSPLHPSTKVAMKDLTSVETLPIPAGVTVAVKARKITVEGPRGTLVKNVRHVAMDIQVVADKVVFTIFHGGRKHVACLRTIRSLVENMITGVTKGFQYKMKLVYAHFPINAIPAADAQSIQIRNFLGEKIVRECPMLEGTTVKLSDVKDEIILEGNDIEKVSQSAASITDKCRVKHKDIRKFLDGIYISERTNVVQDE
;
A
#
# COMPACT_ATOMS: atom_id res chain seq x y z
N MET A 1 4.45 -79.32 -2.73
CA MET A 1 3.27 -78.70 -2.07
C MET A 1 3.63 -77.30 -1.61
N THR A 2 3.05 -76.31 -2.27
CA THR A 2 3.41 -74.88 -2.28
C THR A 2 2.87 -74.14 -1.05
N LYS A 3 3.73 -73.36 -0.39
CA LYS A 3 3.37 -72.49 0.75
C LYS A 3 2.39 -71.41 0.30
N LEU A 4 1.16 -71.45 0.81
CA LEU A 4 0.16 -70.39 0.65
C LEU A 4 0.64 -69.12 1.37
N ALA A 5 1.00 -68.10 0.61
CA ALA A 5 1.29 -66.76 1.13
C ALA A 5 -0.01 -66.11 1.64
N ARG A 6 -0.10 -65.86 2.95
CA ARG A 6 -1.16 -65.02 3.54
C ARG A 6 -1.02 -63.59 3.00
N ARG A 7 -1.87 -63.20 2.04
CA ARG A 7 -2.07 -61.79 1.68
C ARG A 7 -2.57 -61.04 2.91
N ARG A 8 -1.74 -60.17 3.49
CA ARG A 8 -2.21 -59.14 4.43
C ARG A 8 -3.14 -58.22 3.65
N VAL A 9 -4.43 -58.22 3.99
CA VAL A 9 -5.37 -57.23 3.51
C VAL A 9 -4.99 -55.92 4.20
N SER A 10 -4.35 -55.00 3.47
CA SER A 10 -4.16 -53.63 3.93
C SER A 10 -5.54 -52.97 4.00
N SER A 11 -6.04 -52.74 5.20
CA SER A 11 -7.19 -51.88 5.44
C SER A 11 -6.94 -50.52 4.78
N PRO A 12 -7.92 -49.91 4.10
CA PRO A 12 -7.75 -48.56 3.58
C PRO A 12 -7.59 -47.62 4.78
N LEU A 13 -6.42 -47.02 4.90
CA LEU A 13 -6.17 -45.91 5.80
C LEU A 13 -7.25 -44.87 5.52
N HIS A 14 -8.10 -44.58 6.51
CA HIS A 14 -8.92 -43.37 6.47
C HIS A 14 -7.97 -42.21 6.14
N PRO A 15 -8.26 -41.37 5.13
CA PRO A 15 -7.55 -40.13 5.03
C PRO A 15 -7.87 -39.39 6.32
N SER A 16 -6.86 -39.26 7.20
CA SER A 16 -6.87 -38.23 8.23
C SER A 16 -7.01 -36.92 7.49
N THR A 17 -8.25 -36.51 7.27
CA THR A 17 -8.61 -35.17 6.86
C THR A 17 -8.08 -34.34 8.00
N LYS A 18 -6.87 -33.79 7.83
CA LYS A 18 -6.38 -32.72 8.69
C LYS A 18 -7.45 -31.66 8.65
N VAL A 19 -8.34 -31.66 9.65
CA VAL A 19 -9.35 -30.63 9.80
C VAL A 19 -8.54 -29.36 9.97
N ALA A 20 -8.46 -28.59 8.89
CA ALA A 20 -7.81 -27.29 8.95
C ALA A 20 -8.58 -26.51 10.00
N MET A 21 -7.94 -26.24 11.14
CA MET A 21 -8.52 -25.49 12.24
C MET A 21 -9.04 -24.17 11.66
N LYS A 22 -10.37 -24.00 11.71
CA LYS A 22 -11.07 -22.80 11.25
C LYS A 22 -11.59 -22.11 12.48
N ASP A 23 -11.36 -20.81 12.54
CA ASP A 23 -11.97 -19.99 13.57
C ASP A 23 -13.47 -19.87 13.25
N LEU A 24 -14.31 -20.12 14.25
CA LEU A 24 -15.76 -20.05 14.10
C LEU A 24 -16.18 -18.62 13.70
N THR A 25 -15.62 -17.63 14.39
CA THR A 25 -15.83 -16.21 14.12
C THR A 25 -14.59 -15.43 14.53
N SER A 26 -14.15 -14.53 13.66
CA SER A 26 -13.08 -13.57 13.94
C SER A 26 -13.62 -12.17 13.66
N VAL A 27 -13.53 -11.29 14.66
CA VAL A 27 -14.08 -9.93 14.62
C VAL A 27 -12.97 -8.92 14.88
N GLU A 28 -12.94 -7.87 14.06
CA GLU A 28 -12.06 -6.73 14.21
C GLU A 28 -12.89 -5.44 14.19
N THR A 29 -12.50 -4.43 14.97
CA THR A 29 -13.24 -3.16 15.03
C THR A 29 -12.31 -1.97 14.82
N LEU A 30 -12.84 -0.93 14.18
CA LEU A 30 -12.12 0.31 13.91
C LEU A 30 -13.00 1.50 14.33
N PRO A 31 -12.55 2.34 15.28
CA PRO A 31 -13.27 3.56 15.63
C PRO A 31 -13.19 4.60 14.50
N ILE A 32 -14.28 5.30 14.26
CA ILE A 32 -14.37 6.38 13.28
C ILE A 32 -14.17 7.71 14.03
N PRO A 33 -13.19 8.55 13.63
CA PRO A 33 -12.98 9.85 14.25
C PRO A 33 -14.09 10.84 13.83
N ALA A 34 -14.31 11.88 14.64
CA ALA A 34 -15.28 12.92 14.34
C ALA A 34 -14.97 13.63 13.00
N GLY A 35 -16.00 13.94 12.23
CA GLY A 35 -15.87 14.61 10.93
C GLY A 35 -15.51 13.70 9.76
N VAL A 36 -15.50 12.38 9.95
CA VAL A 36 -15.34 11.39 8.89
C VAL A 36 -16.59 10.54 8.77
N THR A 37 -17.12 10.39 7.56
CA THR A 37 -18.25 9.51 7.27
C THR A 37 -17.76 8.29 6.52
N VAL A 38 -18.13 7.10 6.99
CA VAL A 38 -17.80 5.83 6.34
C VAL A 38 -19.09 5.17 5.91
N ALA A 39 -19.23 4.90 4.61
CA ALA A 39 -20.33 4.15 4.05
C ALA A 39 -19.83 2.86 3.39
N VAL A 40 -20.60 1.79 3.56
CA VAL A 40 -20.26 0.47 3.02
C VAL A 40 -21.44 -0.06 2.21
N LYS A 41 -21.23 -0.30 0.91
CA LYS A 41 -22.24 -0.87 0.00
C LYS A 41 -21.64 -2.04 -0.76
N ALA A 42 -22.16 -3.25 -0.55
CA ALA A 42 -21.72 -4.46 -1.26
C ALA A 42 -20.18 -4.64 -1.27
N ARG A 43 -19.56 -4.51 -0.09
CA ARG A 43 -18.09 -4.57 0.12
C ARG A 43 -17.29 -3.52 -0.67
N LYS A 44 -17.92 -2.44 -1.11
CA LYS A 44 -17.25 -1.20 -1.50
C LYS A 44 -17.32 -0.24 -0.33
N ILE A 45 -16.17 0.23 0.11
CA ILE A 45 -16.01 1.15 1.23
C ILE A 45 -15.77 2.53 0.63
N THR A 46 -16.58 3.48 1.04
CA THR A 46 -16.46 4.90 0.68
C THR A 46 -16.22 5.67 1.97
N VAL A 47 -15.09 6.37 2.04
CA VAL A 47 -14.69 7.20 3.19
C VAL A 47 -14.67 8.64 2.72
N GLU A 48 -15.44 9.50 3.38
CA GLU A 48 -15.50 10.93 3.09
C GLU A 48 -14.99 11.70 4.31
N GLY A 49 -14.21 12.74 4.05
CA GLY A 49 -13.67 13.62 5.07
C GLY A 49 -13.36 15.00 4.50
N PRO A 50 -12.75 15.88 5.30
CA PRO A 50 -12.55 17.28 4.93
C PRO A 50 -11.68 17.46 3.68
N ARG A 51 -10.72 16.57 3.43
CA ARG A 51 -9.81 16.66 2.28
C ARG A 51 -10.33 16.01 0.99
N GLY A 52 -11.48 15.32 1.05
CA GLY A 52 -12.10 14.67 -0.10
C GLY A 52 -12.64 13.27 0.20
N THR A 53 -12.87 12.51 -0.86
CA THR A 53 -13.53 11.20 -0.81
C THR A 53 -12.63 10.11 -1.38
N LEU A 54 -12.52 8.97 -0.68
CA LEU A 54 -11.78 7.79 -1.13
C LEU A 54 -12.71 6.59 -1.26
N VAL A 55 -12.51 5.80 -2.32
CA VAL A 55 -13.32 4.62 -2.60
C VAL A 55 -12.41 3.41 -2.78
N LYS A 56 -12.68 2.35 -2.00
CA LYS A 56 -11.95 1.08 -2.11
C LYS A 56 -12.91 -0.09 -2.27
N ASN A 57 -12.61 -0.95 -3.23
CA ASN A 57 -13.37 -2.16 -3.50
C ASN A 57 -12.67 -3.39 -2.91
N VAL A 58 -13.29 -4.02 -1.91
CA VAL A 58 -12.76 -5.22 -1.23
C VAL A 58 -13.61 -6.47 -1.50
N ARG A 59 -14.33 -6.50 -2.63
CA ARG A 59 -15.20 -7.63 -3.02
C ARG A 59 -14.48 -8.97 -3.16
N HIS A 60 -13.16 -8.96 -3.35
CA HIS A 60 -12.34 -10.16 -3.50
C HIS A 60 -12.18 -10.95 -2.20
N VAL A 61 -12.41 -10.33 -1.04
CA VAL A 61 -12.38 -11.02 0.27
C VAL A 61 -13.81 -11.27 0.75
N ALA A 62 -14.08 -12.50 1.18
CA ALA A 62 -15.38 -12.94 1.66
C ALA A 62 -15.56 -12.56 3.15
N MET A 63 -15.78 -11.29 3.42
CA MET A 63 -16.05 -10.80 4.77
C MET A 63 -17.35 -10.00 4.86
N ASP A 64 -17.90 -9.94 6.06
CA ASP A 64 -18.97 -9.01 6.39
C ASP A 64 -18.38 -7.73 6.97
N ILE A 65 -18.88 -6.58 6.52
CA ILE A 65 -18.39 -5.27 6.92
C ILE A 65 -19.61 -4.41 7.22
N GLN A 66 -19.73 -4.03 8.48
CA GLN A 66 -20.86 -3.25 8.97
C GLN A 66 -20.39 -1.97 9.65
N VAL A 67 -21.17 -0.91 9.52
CA VAL A 67 -20.96 0.33 10.25
C VAL A 67 -21.99 0.36 11.37
N VAL A 68 -21.51 0.28 12.61
CA VAL A 68 -22.34 0.24 13.82
C VAL A 68 -22.01 1.47 14.65
N ALA A 69 -22.93 2.45 14.64
CA ALA A 69 -22.72 3.76 15.24
C ALA A 69 -21.37 4.37 14.81
N ASP A 70 -20.43 4.55 15.74
CA ASP A 70 -19.13 5.20 15.52
C ASP A 70 -18.00 4.20 15.23
N LYS A 71 -18.31 2.95 14.89
CA LYS A 71 -17.30 1.91 14.64
C LYS A 71 -17.61 1.12 13.38
N VAL A 72 -16.56 0.80 12.62
CA VAL A 72 -16.64 -0.20 11.55
C VAL A 72 -16.28 -1.55 12.15
N VAL A 73 -17.17 -2.53 11.97
CA VAL A 73 -17.01 -3.90 12.42
C VAL A 73 -16.75 -4.79 11.20
N PHE A 74 -15.62 -5.51 11.23
CA PHE A 74 -15.22 -6.47 10.22
C PHE A 74 -15.36 -7.87 10.79
N THR A 75 -16.15 -8.72 10.14
CA THR A 75 -16.43 -10.08 10.62
C THR A 75 -16.12 -11.10 9.53
N ILE A 76 -15.38 -12.14 9.91
CA ILE A 76 -15.22 -13.35 9.09
C ILE A 76 -15.80 -14.53 9.87
N PHE A 77 -16.67 -15.29 9.19
CA PHE A 77 -17.20 -16.55 9.67
C PHE A 77 -16.41 -17.71 9.06
N HIS A 78 -16.15 -18.75 9.85
CA HIS A 78 -15.49 -19.98 9.40
C HIS A 78 -14.18 -19.76 8.62
N GLY A 79 -13.36 -18.81 9.07
CA GLY A 79 -12.12 -18.41 8.42
C GLY A 79 -10.99 -19.40 8.67
N GLY A 80 -10.29 -19.82 7.62
CA GLY A 80 -8.96 -20.42 7.78
C GLY A 80 -7.90 -19.35 8.05
N ARG A 81 -6.72 -19.73 8.54
CA ARG A 81 -5.62 -18.80 8.89
C ARG A 81 -5.34 -17.69 7.87
N LYS A 82 -5.32 -18.02 6.57
CA LYS A 82 -5.08 -17.03 5.50
C LYS A 82 -6.22 -16.00 5.37
N HIS A 83 -7.45 -16.43 5.60
CA HIS A 83 -8.63 -15.59 5.49
C HIS A 83 -8.74 -14.64 6.69
N VAL A 84 -8.46 -15.15 7.89
CA VAL A 84 -8.39 -14.34 9.13
C VAL A 84 -7.32 -13.25 9.01
N ALA A 85 -6.18 -13.53 8.37
CA ALA A 85 -5.15 -12.52 8.13
C ALA A 85 -5.65 -11.33 7.28
N CYS A 86 -6.60 -11.55 6.37
CA CYS A 86 -7.16 -10.48 5.53
C CYS A 86 -8.01 -9.47 6.34
N LEU A 87 -8.55 -9.85 7.50
CA LEU A 87 -9.30 -8.91 8.37
C LEU A 87 -8.45 -7.71 8.72
N ARG A 88 -7.25 -7.96 9.25
CA ARG A 88 -6.34 -6.91 9.68
C ARG A 88 -5.83 -6.08 8.50
N THR A 89 -5.61 -6.70 7.34
CA THR A 89 -5.25 -5.96 6.12
C THR A 89 -6.33 -4.96 5.74
N ILE A 90 -7.59 -5.38 5.71
CA ILE A 90 -8.71 -4.50 5.33
C ILE A 90 -8.95 -3.43 6.40
N ARG A 91 -8.83 -3.78 7.69
CA ARG A 91 -8.86 -2.80 8.79
C ARG A 91 -7.82 -1.70 8.57
N SER A 92 -6.56 -2.06 8.31
CA SER A 92 -5.48 -1.08 8.06
C SER A 92 -5.71 -0.27 6.79
N LEU A 93 -6.31 -0.85 5.73
CA LEU A 93 -6.68 -0.08 4.55
C LEU A 93 -7.72 1.00 4.87
N VAL A 94 -8.74 0.68 5.67
CA VAL A 94 -9.74 1.68 6.08
C VAL A 94 -9.13 2.74 6.99
N GLU A 95 -8.28 2.36 7.93
CA GLU A 95 -7.53 3.28 8.79
C GLU A 95 -6.66 4.25 7.98
N ASN A 96 -5.97 3.75 6.96
CA ASN A 96 -5.20 4.57 6.02
C ASN A 96 -6.08 5.51 5.19
N MET A 97 -7.28 5.08 4.79
CA MET A 97 -8.22 5.96 4.10
C MET A 97 -8.71 7.08 5.02
N ILE A 98 -9.04 6.77 6.28
CA ILE A 98 -9.49 7.75 7.29
C ILE A 98 -8.39 8.79 7.55
N THR A 99 -7.16 8.34 7.79
CA THR A 99 -6.01 9.25 7.98
C THR A 99 -5.71 10.06 6.71
N GLY A 100 -5.89 9.47 5.54
CA GLY A 100 -5.76 10.14 4.24
C GLY A 100 -6.75 11.29 4.01
N VAL A 101 -8.04 11.09 4.31
CA VAL A 101 -9.06 12.14 4.13
C VAL A 101 -9.05 13.20 5.23
N THR A 102 -8.40 12.93 6.37
CA THR A 102 -8.29 13.87 7.49
C THR A 102 -6.98 14.67 7.42
N LYS A 103 -5.85 13.97 7.45
CA LYS A 103 -4.51 14.56 7.54
C LYS A 103 -3.78 14.58 6.21
N GLY A 104 -4.05 13.61 5.36
CA GLY A 104 -3.38 13.35 4.07
C GLY A 104 -1.89 13.04 4.19
N PHE A 105 -1.32 12.42 3.16
CA PHE A 105 0.04 11.88 3.20
C PHE A 105 1.02 12.79 2.47
N GLN A 106 2.21 12.93 3.04
CA GLN A 106 3.33 13.70 2.52
C GLN A 106 4.61 12.87 2.56
N TYR A 107 5.18 12.58 1.40
CA TYR A 107 6.44 11.86 1.28
C TYR A 107 7.52 12.84 0.84
N LYS A 108 8.54 13.00 1.68
CA LYS A 108 9.73 13.77 1.31
C LYS A 108 10.72 12.82 0.64
N MET A 109 11.23 13.24 -0.50
CA MET A 109 12.21 12.50 -1.28
C MET A 109 13.45 13.34 -1.49
N LYS A 110 14.62 12.80 -1.14
CA LYS A 110 15.91 13.46 -1.32
C LYS A 110 16.61 12.94 -2.56
N LEU A 111 17.18 13.86 -3.33
CA LEU A 111 18.05 13.57 -4.46
C LEU A 111 19.48 13.43 -3.95
N VAL A 112 20.08 12.27 -4.21
CA VAL A 112 21.45 11.95 -3.80
C VAL A 112 22.28 11.79 -5.06
N TYR A 113 23.42 12.49 -5.12
CA TYR A 113 24.37 12.41 -6.22
C TYR A 113 25.80 12.65 -5.73
N ALA A 114 26.78 12.12 -6.46
CA ALA A 114 28.19 12.33 -6.15
C ALA A 114 28.83 13.43 -7.02
N HIS A 115 28.69 13.35 -8.34
CA HIS A 115 29.39 14.23 -9.29
C HIS A 115 28.45 15.00 -10.21
N PHE A 116 27.43 14.33 -10.77
CA PHE A 116 26.47 14.95 -11.68
C PHE A 116 25.22 15.36 -10.90
N PRO A 117 24.91 16.66 -10.78
CA PRO A 117 23.70 17.10 -10.09
C PRO A 117 22.46 16.65 -10.87
N ILE A 118 21.52 16.04 -10.14
CA ILE A 118 20.27 15.55 -10.70
C ILE A 118 19.28 16.71 -10.75
N ASN A 119 18.75 17.00 -11.94
CA ASN A 119 17.75 18.05 -12.11
C ASN A 119 16.36 17.43 -12.12
N ALA A 120 15.56 17.68 -11.08
CA ALA A 120 14.16 17.31 -11.04
C ALA A 120 13.28 18.53 -11.31
N ILE A 121 12.52 18.47 -12.40
CA ILE A 121 11.64 19.54 -12.85
C ILE A 121 10.21 19.00 -12.81
N PRO A 122 9.36 19.43 -11.86
CA PRO A 122 7.94 19.12 -11.91
C PRO A 122 7.32 19.82 -13.13
N ALA A 123 6.39 19.15 -13.80
CA ALA A 123 5.59 19.76 -14.85
C ALA A 123 4.64 20.82 -14.27
N ALA A 124 4.17 21.75 -15.12
CA ALA A 124 3.24 22.80 -14.72
C ALA A 124 1.96 22.25 -14.07
N ASP A 125 1.52 21.06 -14.49
CA ASP A 125 0.33 20.39 -13.96
C ASP A 125 0.57 19.65 -12.63
N ALA A 126 1.81 19.63 -12.11
CA ALA A 126 2.25 18.91 -10.91
C ALA A 126 1.95 17.38 -10.90
N GLN A 127 1.47 16.84 -12.03
CA GLN A 127 1.13 15.42 -12.22
C GLN A 127 2.26 14.60 -12.86
N SER A 128 3.34 15.24 -13.30
CA SER A 128 4.51 14.54 -13.81
C SER A 128 5.79 15.22 -13.36
N ILE A 129 6.85 14.43 -13.25
CA ILE A 129 8.19 14.92 -12.92
C ILE A 129 9.17 14.48 -14.00
N GLN A 130 9.94 15.43 -14.52
CA GLN A 130 11.02 15.16 -15.45
C GLN A 130 12.34 15.14 -14.68
N ILE A 131 13.09 14.04 -14.80
CA ILE A 131 14.39 13.87 -14.17
C ILE A 131 15.44 13.90 -15.28
N ARG A 132 16.36 14.86 -15.19
CA ARG A 132 17.43 15.10 -16.17
C ARG A 132 18.80 14.97 -15.52
N ASN A 133 19.80 14.68 -16.34
CA ASN A 133 21.21 14.59 -15.93
C ASN A 133 21.51 13.53 -14.86
N PHE A 134 20.66 12.50 -14.74
CA PHE A 134 20.91 11.40 -13.83
C PHE A 134 22.17 10.64 -14.26
N LEU A 135 23.18 10.56 -13.39
CA LEU A 135 24.47 9.93 -13.67
C LEU A 135 25.19 10.49 -14.92
N GLY A 136 24.86 11.73 -15.33
CA GLY A 136 25.39 12.36 -16.54
C GLY A 136 24.74 11.89 -17.84
N GLU A 137 23.63 11.15 -17.77
CA GLU A 137 22.88 10.74 -18.96
C GLU A 137 22.16 11.91 -19.61
N LYS A 138 22.13 11.93 -20.95
CA LYS A 138 21.35 12.91 -21.74
C LYS A 138 19.86 12.56 -21.87
N ILE A 139 19.45 11.39 -21.37
CA ILE A 139 18.08 10.89 -21.46
C ILE A 139 17.22 11.61 -20.41
N VAL A 140 16.08 12.14 -20.84
CA VAL A 140 15.07 12.70 -19.94
C VAL A 140 14.18 11.56 -19.45
N ARG A 141 14.14 11.33 -18.14
CA ARG A 141 13.29 10.31 -17.51
C ARG A 141 12.03 10.99 -16.99
N GLU A 142 10.92 10.81 -17.69
CA GLU A 142 9.63 11.35 -17.26
C GLU A 142 8.91 10.33 -16.37
N CYS A 143 8.39 10.75 -15.23
CA CYS A 143 7.58 9.93 -14.33
C CYS A 143 6.18 10.57 -14.21
N PRO A 144 5.13 9.97 -14.79
CA PRO A 144 3.76 10.38 -14.50
C PRO A 144 3.37 9.90 -13.10
N MET A 145 2.66 10.75 -12.37
CA MET A 145 2.09 10.45 -11.06
C MET A 145 0.72 9.80 -11.22
N LEU A 146 0.30 9.07 -10.19
CA LEU A 146 -1.06 8.53 -10.14
C LEU A 146 -2.06 9.62 -9.75
N GLU A 147 -3.31 9.42 -10.18
CA GLU A 147 -4.41 10.36 -9.97
C GLU A 147 -4.59 10.76 -8.50
N GLY A 148 -4.66 12.06 -8.25
CA GLY A 148 -4.80 12.60 -6.89
C GLY A 148 -3.51 12.68 -6.09
N THR A 149 -2.35 12.42 -6.72
CA THR A 149 -1.02 12.68 -6.18
C THR A 149 -0.40 13.89 -6.88
N THR A 150 0.13 14.83 -6.12
CA THR A 150 0.80 16.03 -6.63
C THR A 150 2.27 16.05 -6.21
N VAL A 151 3.13 16.53 -7.09
CA VAL A 151 4.56 16.70 -6.83
C VAL A 151 4.92 18.17 -6.74
N LYS A 152 5.65 18.55 -5.70
CA LYS A 152 6.17 19.91 -5.47
C LYS A 152 7.66 19.86 -5.20
N LEU A 153 8.36 20.93 -5.59
CA LEU A 153 9.71 21.19 -5.10
C LEU A 153 9.60 21.76 -3.69
N SER A 154 10.44 21.29 -2.78
CA SER A 154 10.53 21.87 -1.44
C SER A 154 11.40 23.12 -1.43
N ASP A 155 11.32 23.90 -0.36
CA ASP A 155 12.24 25.03 -0.13
C ASP A 155 13.68 24.56 0.12
N VAL A 156 13.84 23.31 0.55
CA VAL A 156 15.14 22.68 0.75
C VAL A 156 15.70 22.23 -0.60
N LYS A 157 16.96 22.59 -0.84
CA LYS A 157 17.66 22.15 -2.05
C LYS A 157 17.74 20.62 -2.10
N ASP A 158 17.60 20.06 -3.31
CA ASP A 158 17.72 18.63 -3.58
C ASP A 158 16.65 17.78 -2.87
N GLU A 159 15.46 18.35 -2.63
CA GLU A 159 14.32 17.66 -2.04
C GLU A 159 13.00 17.91 -2.81
N ILE A 160 12.25 16.83 -3.03
CA ILE A 160 10.95 16.78 -3.68
C ILE A 160 9.92 16.30 -2.66
N ILE A 161 8.74 16.90 -2.70
CA ILE A 161 7.61 16.54 -1.85
C ILE A 161 6.52 15.93 -2.74
N LEU A 162 6.05 14.74 -2.37
CA LEU A 162 4.84 14.12 -2.92
C LEU A 162 3.72 14.22 -1.90
N GLU A 163 2.58 14.73 -2.33
CA GLU A 163 1.38 14.88 -1.50
C GLU A 163 0.19 14.17 -2.14
N GLY A 164 -0.68 13.59 -1.31
CA GLY A 164 -1.93 13.03 -1.78
C GLY A 164 -2.77 12.47 -0.64
N ASN A 165 -4.04 12.20 -0.93
CA ASN A 165 -4.98 11.66 0.05
C ASN A 165 -4.88 10.13 0.16
N ASP A 166 -4.52 9.44 -0.93
CA ASP A 166 -4.43 7.97 -0.96
C ASP A 166 -2.97 7.50 -0.82
N ILE A 167 -2.66 6.82 0.29
CA ILE A 167 -1.31 6.31 0.59
C ILE A 167 -0.80 5.35 -0.48
N GLU A 168 -1.67 4.54 -1.09
CA GLU A 168 -1.26 3.56 -2.09
C GLU A 168 -0.75 4.27 -3.34
N LYS A 169 -1.49 5.29 -3.79
CA LYS A 169 -1.12 6.09 -4.98
C LYS A 169 0.12 6.95 -4.73
N VAL A 170 0.21 7.59 -3.57
CA VAL A 170 1.40 8.37 -3.17
C VAL A 170 2.63 7.48 -3.12
N SER A 171 2.53 6.33 -2.45
CA SER A 171 3.64 5.38 -2.31
C SER A 171 4.08 4.78 -3.64
N GLN A 172 3.13 4.41 -4.51
CA GLN A 172 3.43 3.85 -5.82
C GLN A 172 4.06 4.89 -6.75
N SER A 173 3.63 6.15 -6.65
CA SER A 173 4.23 7.25 -7.41
C SER A 173 5.68 7.52 -6.96
N ALA A 174 5.92 7.55 -5.64
CA ALA A 174 7.27 7.65 -5.08
C ALA A 174 8.17 6.47 -5.50
N ALA A 175 7.65 5.24 -5.42
CA ALA A 175 8.39 4.05 -5.85
C ALA A 175 8.74 4.09 -7.34
N SER A 176 7.83 4.60 -8.18
CA SER A 176 8.05 4.75 -9.62
C SER A 176 9.19 5.73 -9.94
N ILE A 177 9.32 6.81 -9.16
CA ILE A 177 10.45 7.75 -9.24
C ILE A 177 11.76 7.03 -8.90
N THR A 178 11.80 6.33 -7.77
CA THR A 178 13.00 5.59 -7.33
C THR A 178 13.42 4.53 -8.35
N ASP A 179 12.48 3.76 -8.88
CA ASP A 179 12.79 2.67 -9.80
C ASP A 179 13.26 3.19 -11.17
N LYS A 180 12.73 4.33 -11.63
CA LYS A 180 13.28 5.03 -12.80
C LYS A 180 14.65 5.63 -12.53
N CYS A 181 15.00 5.98 -11.29
CA CYS A 181 16.33 6.46 -10.90
C CYS A 181 17.27 5.37 -10.41
N ARG A 182 16.98 4.09 -10.67
CA ARG A 182 17.88 3.00 -10.27
C ARG A 182 19.07 2.88 -11.24
N VAL A 183 20.28 2.87 -10.71
CA VAL A 183 21.51 2.61 -11.47
C VAL A 183 21.49 1.15 -11.98
N LYS A 184 21.79 0.96 -13.27
CA LYS A 184 21.91 -0.36 -13.90
C LYS A 184 23.35 -0.57 -14.39
N HIS A 185 23.76 -1.83 -14.50
CA HIS A 185 25.07 -2.23 -15.05
C HIS A 185 26.31 -1.67 -14.33
N LYS A 186 26.17 -1.23 -13.07
CA LYS A 186 27.27 -0.78 -12.19
C LYS A 186 27.07 -1.33 -10.78
N ASP A 187 28.12 -1.31 -9.95
CA ASP A 187 28.01 -1.71 -8.54
C ASP A 187 27.25 -0.65 -7.74
N ILE A 188 26.07 -1.04 -7.25
CA ILE A 188 25.15 -0.20 -6.46
C ILE A 188 25.74 0.25 -5.13
N ARG A 189 26.79 -0.41 -4.63
CA ARG A 189 27.45 -0.03 -3.36
C ARG A 189 28.39 1.15 -3.53
N LYS A 190 28.86 1.38 -4.75
CA LYS A 190 29.75 2.52 -5.10
C LYS A 190 28.96 3.68 -5.70
N PHE A 191 27.95 3.38 -6.50
CA PHE A 191 27.07 4.36 -7.12
C PHE A 191 25.74 4.42 -6.38
N LEU A 192 25.69 5.29 -5.37
CA LEU A 192 24.50 5.53 -4.54
C LEU A 192 23.63 6.68 -5.10
N ASP A 193 23.91 7.15 -6.31
CA ASP A 193 23.14 8.19 -6.98
C ASP A 193 21.69 7.72 -7.23
N GLY A 194 20.72 8.52 -6.82
CA GLY A 194 19.32 8.12 -6.84
C GLY A 194 18.40 9.16 -6.20
N ILE A 195 17.10 8.88 -6.22
CA ILE A 195 16.11 9.64 -5.47
C ILE A 195 15.48 8.68 -4.46
N TYR A 196 15.52 9.03 -3.18
CA TYR A 196 15.09 8.15 -2.10
C TYR A 196 14.09 8.84 -1.18
N ILE A 197 13.16 8.07 -0.63
CA ILE A 197 12.22 8.57 0.38
C ILE A 197 13.01 8.81 1.67
N SER A 198 13.07 10.05 2.14
CA SER A 198 13.70 10.43 3.40
C SER A 198 12.73 10.29 4.57
N GLU A 199 11.53 10.85 4.43
CA GLU A 199 10.53 10.91 5.48
C GLU A 199 9.14 10.59 4.94
N ARG A 200 8.34 9.92 5.76
CA ARG A 200 6.91 9.68 5.52
C ARG A 200 6.15 10.38 6.64
N THR A 201 5.44 11.42 6.26
CA THR A 201 4.76 12.34 7.18
C THR A 201 3.35 12.60 6.69
N ASN A 202 2.58 13.36 7.46
CA ASN A 202 1.28 13.86 7.03
C ASN A 202 1.40 15.35 6.68
N VAL A 203 0.52 15.82 5.79
CA VAL A 203 0.52 17.24 5.40
C VAL A 203 0.02 18.11 6.57
N VAL A 204 -1.07 17.68 7.21
CA VAL A 204 -1.52 18.26 8.47
C VAL A 204 -0.81 17.50 9.58
N GLN A 205 0.14 18.18 10.23
CA GLN A 205 0.79 17.67 11.42
C GLN A 205 -0.11 17.99 12.61
N ASP A 206 -0.38 16.99 13.45
CA ASP A 206 -0.99 17.29 14.74
C ASP A 206 0.09 17.97 15.60
N GLU A 207 -0.22 19.14 16.14
CA GLU A 207 0.63 19.81 17.13
C GLU A 207 0.81 18.96 18.40
#